data_AF-A0A929K3A8-F1
#
_entry.id   AF-A0A929K3A8-F1
#
_cell.length_a   1.000
_cell.length_b   1.000
_cell.length_c   1.000
_cell.angle_alpha   90.00
_cell.angle_beta   90.00
_cell.angle_gamma   90.00
#
_symmetry.space_group_name_H-M   'P 1'
#
loop_
_entity.id
_entity.type
_entity.pdbx_description
1 polymer ?
#
loop_
_entity_poly.entity_id
_entity_poly.type
_entity_poly.pdbx_seq_one_letter_code
_entity_poly.pdbx_strand_id
1 'polypeptide(L)'
;MPYTLITAATGARAHQLKQAFGDDVLLGDYRELPAFMISSGKMVQLPNPASVSYAHQMLTFCLDNDVAAVFPLEDTEAALLSEAIQLFNEFNITLHLPDDL
;
A
#
# COMPACT_ATOMS: atom_id res chain seq x y z
N MET A 1 3.73 11.48 11.76
CA MET A 1 4.84 11.33 10.80
C MET A 1 4.25 10.62 9.62
N PRO A 2 4.38 11.13 8.39
CA PRO A 2 3.72 10.53 7.23
C PRO A 2 4.24 9.11 7.00
N TYR A 3 3.34 8.12 6.94
CA TYR A 3 3.71 6.72 6.78
C TYR A 3 3.79 6.32 5.31
N THR A 4 4.72 5.42 5.00
CA THR A 4 4.82 4.78 3.69
C THR A 4 4.13 3.43 3.72
N LEU A 5 3.12 3.23 2.87
CA LEU A 5 2.47 1.94 2.68
C LEU A 5 3.24 1.10 1.64
N ILE A 6 3.57 -0.13 2.00
CA ILE A 6 4.13 -1.11 1.09
C ILE A 6 3.16 -2.28 0.99
N THR A 7 2.68 -2.56 -0.22
CA THR A 7 1.75 -3.66 -0.48
C THR A 7 2.48 -5.00 -0.58
N ALA A 8 1.75 -6.09 -0.84
CA ALA A 8 2.27 -7.44 -0.94
C ALA A 8 3.18 -7.81 0.27
N ALA A 9 2.74 -7.47 1.47
CA ALA A 9 3.49 -7.65 2.71
C ALA A 9 3.95 -9.10 2.96
N THR A 10 3.31 -10.08 2.34
CA THR A 10 3.71 -11.49 2.40
C THR A 10 4.95 -11.82 1.54
N GLY A 11 5.38 -10.92 0.66
CA GLY A 11 6.53 -11.08 -0.22
C GLY A 11 7.87 -10.67 0.39
N ALA A 12 8.96 -11.30 -0.06
CA ALA A 12 10.32 -10.98 0.40
C ALA A 12 10.75 -9.53 0.09
N ARG A 13 10.25 -8.95 -1.02
CA ARG A 13 10.55 -7.58 -1.45
C ARG A 13 9.97 -6.54 -0.48
N ALA A 14 8.78 -6.77 0.06
CA ALA A 14 8.17 -5.88 1.06
C ALA A 14 9.01 -5.79 2.34
N HIS A 15 9.55 -6.93 2.80
CA HIS A 15 10.42 -6.98 3.97
C HIS A 15 11.79 -6.33 3.74
N GLN A 16 12.33 -6.40 2.51
CA GLN A 16 13.57 -5.70 2.15
C GLN A 16 13.37 -4.18 2.16
N LEU A 17 12.28 -3.69 1.56
CA LEU A 17 11.97 -2.26 1.56
C LEU A 17 11.70 -1.75 2.98
N LYS A 18 10.98 -2.52 3.81
CA LYS A 18 10.80 -2.16 5.23
C LYS A 18 12.13 -1.96 5.95
N GLN A 19 13.13 -2.81 5.71
CA GLN A 19 14.47 -2.61 6.30
C GLN A 19 15.17 -1.35 5.78
N ALA A 20 14.93 -0.96 4.53
CA ALA A 20 15.53 0.24 3.94
C ALA A 20 14.89 1.54 4.46
N PHE A 21 13.57 1.55 4.66
CA PHE A 21 12.81 2.73 5.09
C PHE A 21 12.66 2.88 6.61
N GLY A 22 12.90 1.82 7.39
CA GLY A 22 12.86 1.87 8.86
C GLY A 22 11.45 1.74 9.45
N ASP A 23 11.19 2.46 10.54
CA ASP A 23 9.97 2.30 11.36
C ASP A 23 8.74 3.04 10.80
N ASP A 24 8.90 3.96 9.84
CA ASP A 24 7.81 4.75 9.24
C ASP A 24 7.09 4.01 8.10
N VAL A 25 7.02 2.68 8.18
CA VAL A 25 6.46 1.79 7.14
C VAL A 25 5.28 0.99 7.65
N LEU A 26 4.16 1.12 6.93
CA LEU A 26 3.00 0.26 7.06
C LEU A 26 3.07 -0.87 6.02
N LEU A 27 2.98 -2.12 6.47
CA LEU A 27 2.93 -3.28 5.58
C LEU A 27 1.49 -3.71 5.37
N GLY A 28 1.04 -3.83 4.13
CA GLY A 28 -0.31 -4.32 3.82
C GLY A 28 -0.34 -5.42 2.77
N ASP A 29 -1.38 -6.25 2.80
CA ASP A 29 -1.64 -7.26 1.77
C ASP A 29 -3.16 -7.38 1.56
N TYR A 30 -3.58 -7.63 0.32
CA TYR A 30 -4.98 -7.90 0.01
C TYR A 30 -5.37 -9.36 0.24
N ARG A 31 -4.37 -10.26 0.29
CA ARG A 31 -4.59 -11.67 0.62
C ARG A 31 -5.02 -11.79 2.07
N GLU A 32 -5.63 -12.93 2.40
CA GLU A 32 -6.08 -13.18 3.75
C GLU A 32 -4.89 -13.23 4.71
N LEU A 33 -4.80 -12.23 5.59
CA LEU A 33 -3.78 -12.18 6.62
C LEU A 33 -4.27 -12.90 7.88
N PRO A 34 -3.40 -13.66 8.58
CA PRO A 34 -3.75 -14.24 9.87
C PRO A 34 -4.18 -13.16 10.87
N ALA A 35 -5.31 -13.38 11.56
CA ALA A 35 -5.88 -12.39 12.48
C ALA A 35 -4.87 -11.85 13.52
N PHE A 36 -3.94 -12.69 14.00
CA PHE A 36 -2.92 -12.27 14.95
C PHE A 36 -1.95 -11.21 14.39
N MET A 37 -1.68 -11.21 13.09
CA MET A 37 -0.81 -10.20 12.45
C MET A 37 -1.51 -8.85 12.41
N ILE A 38 -2.81 -8.85 12.07
CA ILE A 38 -3.66 -7.65 12.05
C ILE A 38 -3.81 -7.09 13.47
N SER A 39 -4.19 -7.92 14.44
CA SER A 39 -4.38 -7.49 15.83
C SER A 39 -3.10 -7.00 16.51
N SER A 40 -1.93 -7.45 16.04
CA SER A 40 -0.64 -6.97 16.54
C SER A 40 -0.21 -5.62 15.95
N GLY A 41 -0.98 -5.06 14.99
CA GLY A 41 -0.65 -3.81 14.29
C GLY A 41 0.55 -3.91 13.36
N LYS A 42 1.07 -5.13 13.12
CA LYS A 42 2.25 -5.35 12.27
C LYS A 42 1.95 -5.24 10.79
N MET A 43 0.71 -5.56 10.41
CA MET A 43 0.23 -5.54 9.03
C MET A 43 -1.24 -5.11 8.97
N VAL A 44 -1.64 -4.58 7.84
CA VAL A 44 -3.01 -4.13 7.55
C VAL A 44 -3.61 -4.92 6.39
N GLN A 45 -4.91 -5.19 6.49
CA GLN A 45 -5.65 -5.78 5.38
C GLN A 45 -5.93 -4.69 4.34
N LEU A 46 -5.52 -4.93 3.10
CA LEU A 46 -5.77 -4.01 1.99
C LEU A 46 -7.01 -4.41 1.19
N PRO A 47 -7.59 -3.44 0.44
CA PRO A 47 -8.62 -3.70 -0.56
C PRO A 47 -8.15 -4.72 -1.60
N ASN A 48 -9.09 -5.48 -2.17
CA ASN A 48 -8.80 -6.47 -3.20
C ASN A 48 -8.66 -5.78 -4.58
N PRO A 49 -7.56 -5.98 -5.32
CA PRO A 49 -7.37 -5.44 -6.68
C PRO A 49 -8.45 -5.87 -7.68
N ALA A 50 -9.16 -6.99 -7.43
CA ALA A 50 -10.30 -7.42 -8.24
C ALA A 50 -11.55 -6.53 -8.07
N SER A 51 -11.56 -5.60 -7.11
CA SER A 51 -12.64 -4.64 -6.91
C SER A 51 -12.67 -3.60 -8.02
N VAL A 52 -13.83 -3.37 -8.62
CA VAL A 52 -14.03 -2.29 -9.61
C VAL A 52 -13.77 -0.89 -9.05
N SER A 53 -13.82 -0.73 -7.74
CA SER A 53 -13.55 0.53 -7.04
C SER A 53 -12.23 0.52 -6.28
N TYR A 54 -11.30 -0.38 -6.64
CA TYR A 54 -10.03 -0.58 -5.94
C TYR A 54 -9.27 0.72 -5.68
N ALA A 55 -9.08 1.58 -6.69
CA ALA A 55 -8.36 2.85 -6.53
C ALA A 55 -9.00 3.78 -5.49
N HIS A 56 -10.35 3.85 -5.45
CA HIS A 56 -11.06 4.65 -4.46
C HIS A 56 -10.98 4.04 -3.06
N GLN A 57 -11.07 2.71 -2.96
CA GLN A 57 -10.90 2.02 -1.69
C GLN A 57 -9.48 2.22 -1.13
N MET A 58 -8.47 2.17 -1.99
CA MET A 58 -7.08 2.46 -1.61
C MET A 58 -6.88 3.92 -1.21
N LEU A 59 -7.50 4.87 -1.91
CA LEU A 59 -7.45 6.27 -1.52
C LEU A 59 -8.05 6.48 -0.13
N THR A 60 -9.26 5.98 0.12
CA THR A 60 -9.90 6.05 1.44
C THR A 60 -9.02 5.42 2.50
N PHE A 61 -8.45 4.24 2.22
CA PHE A 61 -7.51 3.59 3.13
C PHE A 61 -6.32 4.48 3.48
N CYS A 62 -5.71 5.13 2.48
CA CYS A 62 -4.56 6.00 2.69
C CYS A 62 -4.93 7.23 3.54
N LEU A 63 -6.09 7.82 3.31
CA LEU A 63 -6.59 8.96 4.08
C LEU A 63 -6.88 8.57 5.54
N ASP A 64 -7.55 7.45 5.76
CA ASP A 64 -7.89 6.97 7.10
C ASP A 64 -6.66 6.62 7.95
N ASN A 65 -5.53 6.29 7.30
CA ASN A 65 -4.29 5.86 7.94
C ASN A 65 -3.15 6.88 7.85
N ASP A 66 -3.40 8.11 7.38
CA ASP A 66 -2.37 9.17 7.21
C ASP A 66 -1.16 8.69 6.37
N VAL A 67 -1.43 7.88 5.34
CA VAL A 67 -0.42 7.38 4.41
C VAL A 67 -0.10 8.47 3.41
N ALA A 68 1.18 8.81 3.27
CA ALA A 68 1.64 9.84 2.32
C ALA A 68 2.32 9.26 1.07
N ALA A 69 2.70 7.99 1.11
CA ALA A 69 3.32 7.31 -0.01
C ALA A 69 2.90 5.85 -0.10
N VAL A 70 2.71 5.33 -1.31
CA VAL A 70 2.35 3.93 -1.57
C VAL A 70 3.34 3.31 -2.54
N PHE A 71 3.88 2.15 -2.19
CA PHE A 71 4.70 1.30 -3.04
C PHE A 71 3.90 0.04 -3.39
N PRO A 72 3.11 0.06 -4.48
CA PRO A 72 2.49 -1.16 -5.01
C PRO A 72 3.57 -2.09 -5.57
N LEU A 73 3.66 -3.31 -5.02
CA LEU A 73 4.69 -4.28 -5.43
C LEU A 73 4.21 -5.30 -6.47
N GLU A 74 2.90 -5.51 -6.61
CA GLU A 74 2.34 -6.36 -7.66
C GLU A 74 1.95 -5.53 -8.88
N ASP A 75 2.30 -6.00 -10.08
CA ASP A 75 2.02 -5.29 -11.35
C ASP A 75 0.53 -4.96 -11.52
N THR A 76 -0.35 -5.84 -11.03
CA THR A 76 -1.81 -5.61 -11.08
C THR A 76 -2.23 -4.40 -10.24
N GLU A 77 -1.69 -4.29 -9.03
CA GLU A 77 -1.97 -3.16 -8.15
C GLU A 77 -1.40 -1.86 -8.75
N ALA A 78 -0.16 -1.93 -9.23
CA ALA A 78 0.53 -0.80 -9.84
C ALA A 78 -0.23 -0.28 -11.07
N ALA A 79 -0.65 -1.17 -11.98
CA ALA A 79 -1.43 -0.80 -13.16
C ALA A 79 -2.73 -0.07 -12.78
N LEU A 80 -3.52 -0.64 -11.87
CA LEU A 80 -4.79 -0.05 -11.44
C LEU A 80 -4.60 1.31 -10.73
N LEU A 81 -3.57 1.45 -9.91
CA LEU A 81 -3.27 2.70 -9.22
C LEU A 81 -2.65 3.74 -10.16
N SER A 82 -1.91 3.32 -11.19
CA SER A 82 -1.32 4.21 -12.19
C SER A 82 -2.39 5.02 -12.95
N GLU A 83 -3.53 4.39 -13.24
CA GLU A 83 -4.67 5.06 -13.88
C GLU A 83 -5.29 6.16 -12.99
N ALA A 84 -5.05 6.09 -11.67
CA ALA A 84 -5.58 7.00 -10.68
C ALA A 84 -4.52 7.94 -10.07
N ILE A 85 -3.30 8.04 -10.62
CA ILE A 85 -2.22 8.88 -10.06
C ILE A 85 -2.68 10.31 -9.74
N GLN A 86 -3.41 10.93 -10.66
CA GLN A 86 -3.87 12.30 -10.46
C GLN A 86 -4.76 12.41 -9.20
N LEU A 87 -5.65 11.44 -8.99
CA LEU A 87 -6.53 11.40 -7.83
C LEU A 87 -5.72 11.34 -6.53
N PHE A 88 -4.68 10.52 -6.44
CA PHE A 88 -3.84 10.42 -5.24
C PHE A 88 -3.02 11.70 -5.00
N ASN A 89 -2.49 12.30 -6.07
CA ASN A 89 -1.72 13.54 -5.99
C ASN A 89 -2.55 14.72 -5.44
N GLU A 90 -3.85 14.77 -5.71
CA GLU A 90 -4.76 15.80 -5.16
C GLU A 90 -4.82 15.77 -3.62
N PHE A 91 -4.51 14.62 -3.01
CA PHE A 91 -4.47 14.45 -1.55
C PHE A 91 -3.04 14.39 -0.98
N ASN A 92 -2.02 14.76 -1.76
CA ASN A 92 -0.60 14.68 -1.40
C ASN A 92 -0.11 13.24 -1.10
N ILE A 93 -0.71 12.24 -1.75
CA ILE A 93 -0.28 10.85 -1.64
C ILE A 93 0.55 10.50 -2.87
N THR A 94 1.81 10.14 -2.67
CA THR A 94 2.74 9.78 -3.75
C THR A 94 2.66 8.29 -4.06
N LEU A 95 2.45 7.94 -5.33
CA LEU A 95 2.53 6.56 -5.79
C LEU A 95 3.92 6.29 -6.38
N HIS A 96 4.65 5.34 -5.81
CA HIS A 96 5.95 4.87 -6.30
C HIS A 96 5.76 3.55 -7.05
N LEU A 97 5.56 3.65 -8.37
CA LEU A 97 5.29 2.48 -9.19
C LEU A 97 6.56 1.63 -9.36
N PRO A 98 6.44 0.30 -9.52
CA PRO A 98 7.60 -0.59 -9.64
C PRO A 98 8.47 -0.32 -10.87
N ASP A 99 7.93 0.29 -11.93
CA ASP A 99 8.72 0.72 -13.10
C ASP A 99 9.72 1.84 -12.76
N ASP A 100 9.52 2.55 -11.64
CA ASP A 100 10.40 3.62 -11.15
C ASP A 100 11.49 3.13 -10.17
N LEU A 101 11.56 1.81 -9.87
CA LEU A 101 12.46 1.18 -8.88
C LEU A 101 13.54 0.28 -9.51
#